data_AF-A0A7R9D717-F1
#
_entry.id   AF-A0A7R9D717-F1
#
_cell.length_a   1.000
_cell.length_b   1.000
_cell.length_c   1.000
_cell.angle_alpha   90.00
_cell.angle_beta   90.00
_cell.angle_gamma   90.00
#
_symmetry.space_group_name_H-M   'P 1'
#
loop_
_entity.id
_entity.type
_entity.pdbx_description
1 polymer ?
#
loop_
_entity_poly.entity_id
_entity_poly.type
_entity_poly.pdbx_seq_one_letter_code
_entity_poly.pdbx_strand_id
1 'polypeptide(L)'
;MTLLFQQTLRLNNERFTVPEILFSPSDVGIPQMGIAEAITHSITSCPVETHPHLFANILLTGGCTLFKGFSERLLTEVRALAPVEFDVNIMFPPE
;
A
#
# COMPACT_ATOMS: atom_id res chain seq x y z
N MET A 1 -38.25 24.66 3.32
CA MET A 1 -37.13 25.60 3.46
C MET A 1 -36.04 25.15 2.51
N THR A 2 -35.89 25.91 1.44
CA THR A 2 -35.12 25.65 0.23
C THR A 2 -33.64 25.89 0.49
N LEU A 3 -32.77 24.93 0.17
CA LEU A 3 -31.43 25.19 -0.36
C LEU A 3 -31.10 24.11 -1.41
N LEU A 4 -31.68 24.32 -2.59
CA LEU A 4 -31.22 23.74 -3.84
C LEU A 4 -29.93 24.45 -4.25
N PHE A 5 -28.79 23.80 -4.03
CA PHE A 5 -27.63 23.88 -4.91
C PHE A 5 -26.96 22.50 -4.90
N GLN A 6 -27.28 21.65 -5.88
CA GLN A 6 -26.46 20.47 -6.15
C GLN A 6 -25.12 20.94 -6.74
N GLN A 7 -24.16 21.21 -5.87
CA GLN A 7 -22.78 21.46 -6.29
C GLN A 7 -22.16 20.13 -6.72
N THR A 8 -22.01 19.93 -8.04
CA THR A 8 -21.33 18.75 -8.59
C THR A 8 -19.85 19.08 -8.76
N LEU A 9 -18.96 18.34 -8.07
CA LEU A 9 -17.51 18.44 -8.25
C LEU A 9 -17.02 17.24 -9.05
N ARG A 10 -16.45 17.50 -10.23
CA ARG A 10 -15.88 16.45 -11.07
C ARG A 10 -14.49 16.10 -10.54
N LEU A 11 -14.28 14.81 -10.26
CA LEU A 11 -12.97 14.25 -9.92
C LEU A 11 -12.50 13.40 -11.10
N ASN A 12 -11.30 13.70 -11.58
CA ASN A 12 -10.62 12.97 -12.63
C ASN A 12 -9.47 12.18 -12.00
N ASN A 13 -8.24 12.72 -12.08
CA ASN A 13 -7.01 12.06 -11.67
C ASN A 13 -6.86 11.98 -10.15
N GLU A 14 -7.53 12.86 -9.40
CA GLU A 14 -7.46 12.95 -7.95
C GLU A 14 -7.83 11.62 -7.27
N ARG A 15 -8.67 10.82 -7.94
CA ARG A 15 -9.09 9.47 -7.49
C ARG A 15 -7.94 8.46 -7.42
N PHE A 16 -6.85 8.72 -8.12
CA PHE A 16 -5.67 7.84 -8.20
C PHE A 16 -4.45 8.54 -7.60
N THR A 17 -4.28 9.84 -7.85
CA THR A 17 -3.16 10.63 -7.32
C THR A 17 -3.15 10.66 -5.79
N VAL A 18 -4.32 10.73 -5.13
CA VAL A 18 -4.37 10.78 -3.67
C VAL A 18 -3.92 9.45 -3.03
N PRO A 19 -4.44 8.27 -3.43
CA PRO A 19 -3.91 7.00 -2.96
C PRO A 19 -2.44 6.74 -3.33
N GLU A 20 -1.96 7.25 -4.46
CA GLU A 20 -0.59 7.02 -4.94
C GLU A 20 0.46 7.57 -3.97
N ILE A 21 0.14 8.60 -3.19
CA ILE A 21 1.03 9.17 -2.17
C ILE A 21 1.47 8.12 -1.13
N LEU A 22 0.70 7.04 -0.94
CA LEU A 22 1.10 5.94 -0.06
C LEU A 22 2.27 5.12 -0.63
N PHE A 23 2.42 5.07 -1.95
CA PHE A 23 3.49 4.35 -2.65
C PHE A 23 4.63 5.29 -3.04
N SER A 24 4.32 6.54 -3.42
CA SER A 24 5.29 7.54 -3.84
C SER A 24 5.11 8.87 -3.09
N PRO A 25 5.44 8.96 -1.79
CA PRO A 25 5.32 10.20 -1.01
C PRO A 25 6.15 11.37 -1.60
N SER A 26 7.25 11.05 -2.27
CA SER A 26 8.16 12.02 -2.89
C SER A 26 7.49 12.87 -3.97
N ASP A 27 6.44 12.39 -4.62
CA ASP A 27 5.74 13.10 -5.71
C ASP A 27 5.08 14.39 -5.23
N VAL A 28 4.81 14.50 -3.92
CA VAL A 28 4.28 15.70 -3.25
C VAL A 28 5.31 16.36 -2.34
N GLY A 29 6.59 16.01 -2.48
CA GLY A 29 7.70 16.60 -1.73
C GLY A 29 7.83 16.09 -0.30
N ILE A 30 7.24 14.94 0.05
CA ILE A 30 7.42 14.29 1.35
C ILE A 30 8.60 13.32 1.26
N PRO A 31 9.73 13.55 1.96
CA PRO A 31 10.92 12.72 1.87
C PRO A 31 10.81 11.50 2.80
N GLN A 32 9.83 10.63 2.52
CA GLN A 32 9.59 9.38 3.27
C GLN A 32 9.47 8.20 2.32
N MET A 33 9.72 6.99 2.85
CA MET A 33 9.55 5.75 2.11
C MET A 33 8.09 5.51 1.75
N GLY A 34 7.87 4.93 0.57
CA GLY A 34 6.58 4.35 0.22
C GLY A 34 6.25 3.14 1.09
N ILE A 35 4.97 2.73 1.10
CA ILE A 35 4.52 1.63 1.96
C ILE A 35 5.23 0.30 1.64
N ALA A 36 5.51 0.00 0.35
CA ALA A 36 6.21 -1.23 -0.03
C ALA A 36 7.66 -1.24 0.46
N GLU A 37 8.36 -0.11 0.32
CA GLU A 37 9.70 0.09 0.84
C GLU A 37 9.73 0.00 2.36
N ALA A 38 8.78 0.64 3.04
CA ALA A 38 8.67 0.63 4.49
C ALA A 38 8.43 -0.79 5.05
N ILE A 39 7.57 -1.59 4.40
CA ILE A 39 7.35 -3.01 4.76
C ILE A 39 8.65 -3.79 4.61
N THR A 40 9.31 -3.66 3.45
CA THR A 40 10.55 -4.39 3.16
C THR A 40 11.64 -4.02 4.15
N HIS A 41 11.82 -2.72 4.42
CA HIS A 41 12.75 -2.19 5.41
C HIS A 41 12.45 -2.70 6.83
N SER A 42 11.17 -2.78 7.20
CA SER A 42 10.76 -3.32 8.49
C SER A 42 11.14 -4.80 8.62
N ILE A 43 10.92 -5.59 7.56
CA ILE A 43 11.27 -7.02 7.56
C ILE A 43 12.79 -7.20 7.62
N THR A 44 13.56 -6.44 6.84
CA THR A 44 15.03 -6.52 6.85
C THR A 44 15.66 -6.06 8.17
N SER A 45 14.92 -5.27 8.96
CA SER A 45 15.32 -4.88 10.32
C SER A 45 15.10 -6.01 11.35
N CYS A 46 14.34 -7.06 11.01
CA CYS A 46 14.15 -8.25 11.85
C CYS A 46 15.30 -9.26 11.66
N PRO A 47 15.45 -10.26 12.55
CA PRO A 47 16.43 -11.33 12.38
C PRO A 47 16.24 -12.09 11.05
N VAL A 48 17.34 -12.42 10.37
CA VAL A 48 17.34 -12.97 9.00
C VAL A 48 16.53 -14.27 8.90
N GLU A 49 16.54 -15.08 9.96
CA GLU A 49 15.83 -16.35 10.04
C GLU A 49 14.30 -16.16 9.95
N THR A 50 13.80 -14.97 10.27
CA THR A 50 12.36 -14.66 10.25
C THR A 50 11.88 -14.14 8.90
N HIS A 51 12.78 -13.65 8.04
CA HIS A 51 12.42 -12.97 6.79
C HIS A 51 11.50 -13.81 5.89
N PRO A 52 11.78 -15.11 5.63
CA PRO A 52 10.91 -15.91 4.76
C PRO A 52 9.48 -16.00 5.30
N HIS A 53 9.34 -16.12 6.62
CA HIS A 53 8.03 -16.19 7.27
C HIS A 53 7.29 -14.85 7.22
N LEU A 54 7.99 -13.73 7.39
CA LEU A 54 7.37 -12.40 7.38
C LEU A 54 6.91 -12.01 5.97
N PHE A 55 7.71 -12.28 4.93
CA PHE A 55 7.32 -12.01 3.55
C PHE A 55 6.11 -12.85 3.11
N ALA A 56 6.03 -14.11 3.54
CA ALA A 56 4.92 -15.00 3.23
C ALA A 56 3.62 -14.67 4.00
N ASN A 57 3.65 -13.75 4.97
CA ASN A 57 2.53 -13.48 5.87
C ASN A 57 2.31 -11.97 6.09
N ILE A 58 2.07 -11.22 5.01
CA ILE A 58 1.72 -9.80 5.11
C ILE A 58 0.20 -9.66 5.20
N LEU A 59 -0.29 -9.13 6.33
CA LEU A 59 -1.71 -8.93 6.59
C LEU A 59 -2.12 -7.47 6.37
N LEU A 60 -3.10 -7.23 5.49
CA LEU A 60 -3.67 -5.92 5.25
C LEU A 60 -4.87 -5.66 6.16
N THR A 61 -4.81 -4.54 6.87
CA THR A 61 -5.89 -4.07 7.75
C THR A 61 -6.06 -2.56 7.60
N GLY A 62 -7.26 -2.07 7.93
CA GLY A 62 -7.60 -0.64 7.89
C GLY A 62 -8.30 -0.20 6.59
N GLY A 63 -8.88 1.01 6.62
CA GLY A 63 -9.72 1.49 5.50
C GLY A 63 -8.93 1.82 4.22
N CYS A 64 -7.68 2.29 4.35
CA CYS A 64 -6.86 2.66 3.19
C CYS A 64 -6.45 1.46 2.33
N THR A 65 -6.43 0.24 2.89
CA THR A 65 -6.11 -0.96 2.10
C THR A 65 -7.25 -1.39 1.18
N LEU A 66 -8.43 -0.76 1.30
CA LEU A 66 -9.61 -1.02 0.47
C LEU A 66 -9.64 -0.22 -0.84
N PHE A 67 -8.60 0.59 -1.12
CA PHE A 67 -8.48 1.22 -2.43
C PHE A 67 -8.40 0.16 -3.53
N LYS A 68 -9.10 0.38 -4.64
CA LYS A 68 -9.15 -0.55 -5.76
C LYS A 68 -7.73 -0.80 -6.30
N GLY A 69 -7.30 -2.06 -6.33
CA GLY A 69 -5.99 -2.46 -6.84
C GLY A 69 -4.83 -2.29 -5.83
N PHE A 70 -5.12 -1.89 -4.59
CA PHE A 70 -4.09 -1.66 -3.57
C PHE A 70 -3.30 -2.94 -3.25
N SER A 71 -4.00 -4.05 -3.02
CA SER A 71 -3.37 -5.35 -2.71
C SER A 71 -2.45 -5.83 -3.83
N GLU A 72 -2.90 -5.75 -5.07
CA GLU A 72 -2.18 -6.21 -6.26
C GLU A 72 -0.95 -5.33 -6.53
N ARG A 73 -1.11 -4.01 -6.39
CA ARG A 73 0.00 -3.06 -6.48
C ARG A 73 1.04 -3.33 -5.41
N LEU A 74 0.61 -3.47 -4.16
CA LEU A 74 1.51 -3.72 -3.03
C LEU A 74 2.24 -5.05 -3.17
N LEU A 75 1.55 -6.10 -3.61
CA LEU A 75 2.16 -7.41 -3.87
C LEU A 75 3.26 -7.29 -4.92
N THR A 76 2.97 -6.60 -6.02
CA THR A 76 3.91 -6.39 -7.12
C THR A 76 5.17 -5.67 -6.65
N GLU A 77 5.03 -4.59 -5.88
CA GLU A 77 6.19 -3.81 -5.41
C GLU A 77 6.99 -4.54 -4.33
N VAL A 78 6.34 -5.13 -3.33
CA VAL A 78 7.06 -5.88 -2.28
C VAL A 78 7.78 -7.08 -2.88
N ARG A 79 7.16 -7.79 -3.84
CA ARG A 79 7.78 -8.90 -4.57
C ARG A 79 8.99 -8.45 -5.40
N ALA A 80 8.97 -7.25 -5.96
CA ALA A 80 10.12 -6.68 -6.66
C ALA A 80 11.30 -6.36 -5.72
N LEU A 81 11.02 -6.02 -4.45
CA LEU A 81 12.02 -5.68 -3.45
C LEU A 81 12.54 -6.88 -2.63
N ALA A 82 11.76 -7.95 -2.53
CA ALA A 82 12.13 -9.13 -1.76
C ALA A 82 13.16 -10.03 -2.51
N PRO A 83 13.97 -10.83 -1.79
CA PRO A 83 14.80 -11.90 -2.38
C PRO A 83 13.97 -12.93 -3.15
N VAL A 84 14.51 -13.46 -4.25
CA VAL A 84 13.75 -14.31 -5.20
C VAL A 84 13.35 -15.65 -4.60
N GLU A 85 14.06 -16.10 -3.56
CA GLU A 85 13.85 -17.37 -2.87
C GLU A 85 12.67 -17.32 -1.90
N PHE A 86 12.21 -16.12 -1.53
CA PHE A 86 11.14 -15.95 -0.55
C PHE A 86 9.79 -15.85 -1.24
N ASP A 87 8.79 -16.56 -0.73
CA ASP A 87 7.41 -16.33 -1.15
C ASP A 87 6.91 -15.02 -0.56
N VAL A 88 6.16 -14.23 -1.34
CA VAL A 88 5.48 -13.02 -0.86
C VAL A 88 4.00 -13.23 -1.02
N ASN A 89 3.27 -13.08 0.09
CA ASN A 89 1.84 -13.26 0.12
C ASN A 89 1.19 -12.17 0.96
N ILE A 90 0.11 -11.63 0.40
CA ILE A 90 -0.67 -10.53 0.98
C ILE A 90 -2.08 -11.03 1.19
N MET A 91 -2.56 -10.96 2.43
CA MET A 91 -3.86 -11.48 2.82
C MET A 91 -4.68 -10.40 3.53
N PHE A 92 -6.00 -10.57 3.50
CA PHE A 92 -6.91 -9.85 4.38
C PHE A 92 -7.31 -10.76 5.55
N PRO A 93 -7.68 -10.18 6.71
CA PRO A 93 -8.20 -10.97 7.81
C PRO A 93 -9.46 -11.74 7.38
N PRO A 94 -9.63 -12.98 7.85
CA PRO A 94 -10.90 -13.70 7.68
C PRO A 94 -12.03 -12.94 8.39
N GLU A 95 -13.23 -12.97 7.81
CA GLU A 95 -14.45 -12.41 8.40
C GLU A 95 -14.87 -13.14 9.69
#